data_AF-A0A0G0HKI9-F1
#
_entry.id   AF-A0A0G0HKI9-F1
#
_cell.length_a   1.000
_cell.length_b   1.000
_cell.length_c   1.000
_cell.angle_alpha   90.00
_cell.angle_beta   90.00
_cell.angle_gamma   90.00
#
_symmetry.space_group_name_H-M   'P 1'
#
loop_
_entity.id
_entity.type
_entity.pdbx_description
1 polymer ?
#
loop_
_entity_poly.entity_id
_entity_poly.type
_entity_poly.pdbx_seq_one_letter_code
_entity_poly.pdbx_strand_id
1 'polypeptide(L)' 'MHNWNTDTKILKKNPEEYAVWKLEQLINFGLDKERLDSKLVKKYWDKLQIDPKKKEALAFLLWQKRS' A
#
# COMPACT_ATOMS: atom_id res chain seq x y z
N MET A 1 -5.50 13.46 2.56
CA MET A 1 -6.86 13.38 1.96
C MET A 1 -7.70 12.50 2.86
N HIS A 2 -8.89 12.95 3.29
CA HIS A 2 -9.81 12.13 4.08
C HIS A 2 -10.69 11.34 3.10
N ASN A 3 -10.58 10.01 3.08
CA ASN A 3 -11.44 9.15 2.26
C ASN A 3 -12.87 9.19 2.82
N TRP A 4 -13.69 10.15 2.36
CA TRP A 4 -14.97 10.49 2.97
C TRP A 4 -16.10 9.47 2.81
N ASN A 5 -15.87 8.27 2.25
CA ASN A 5 -16.94 7.26 2.17
C ASN A 5 -16.49 5.80 2.26
N THR A 6 -15.25 5.51 2.70
CA THR A 6 -14.84 4.11 2.91
C THR A 6 -15.21 3.67 4.30
N ASP A 7 -16.19 2.77 4.41
CA ASP A 7 -16.61 2.21 5.70
C ASP A 7 -15.56 1.21 6.22
N THR A 8 -14.53 1.76 6.87
CA THR A 8 -13.45 1.00 7.49
C THR A 8 -13.92 -0.04 8.52
N LYS A 9 -15.17 0.07 9.01
CA LYS A 9 -15.76 -0.92 9.94
C LYS A 9 -16.03 -2.27 9.26
N ILE A 10 -16.34 -2.27 7.96
CA ILE A 10 -16.56 -3.51 7.19
C ILE A 10 -15.21 -4.16 6.87
N LEU A 11 -14.23 -3.36 6.47
CA LEU A 11 -12.87 -3.83 6.19
C LEU A 11 -12.17 -4.41 7.42
N LYS A 12 -12.47 -3.94 8.64
CA LYS A 12 -11.96 -4.56 9.88
C LYS A 12 -12.38 -6.02 10.08
N LYS A 13 -13.45 -6.49 9.40
CA LYS A 13 -13.85 -7.90 9.44
C LYS A 13 -12.96 -8.79 8.57
N ASN A 14 -12.27 -8.21 7.58
CA ASN A 14 -11.29 -8.91 6.75
C ASN A 14 -9.91 -8.21 6.86
N PRO A 15 -9.05 -8.66 7.78
CA PRO A 15 -7.79 -7.97 8.07
C PRO A 15 -6.85 -7.91 6.86
N GLU A 16 -6.99 -8.85 5.91
CA GLU A 16 -6.17 -8.89 4.71
C GLU A 16 -6.54 -7.77 3.71
N GLU A 17 -7.83 -7.65 3.39
CA GLU A 17 -8.33 -6.60 2.50
C GLU A 17 -8.08 -5.20 3.07
N TYR A 18 -8.23 -5.05 4.39
CA TYR A 18 -7.91 -3.79 5.07
C TYR A 18 -6.41 -3.44 4.93
N ALA A 19 -5.53 -4.43 5.06
CA ALA A 19 -4.10 -4.21 4.89
C ALA A 19 -3.74 -3.78 3.46
N VAL A 20 -4.31 -4.44 2.45
CA VAL A 20 -4.13 -4.08 1.03
C VAL A 20 -4.63 -2.65 0.78
N TRP A 21 -5.87 -2.35 1.17
CA TRP A 21 -6.45 -1.01 1.01
C TRP A 21 -5.60 0.06 1.69
N LYS A 22 -5.16 -0.18 2.94
CA LYS A 22 -4.33 0.79 3.68
C LYS A 22 -3.00 1.05 2.95
N LEU A 23 -2.35 0.01 2.44
CA LEU A 23 -1.12 0.16 1.65
C LEU A 23 -1.37 0.98 0.38
N GLU A 24 -2.45 0.71 -0.35
CA GLU A 24 -2.82 1.48 -1.54
C GLU A 24 -3.06 2.95 -1.21
N GLN A 25 -3.74 3.25 -0.10
CA GLN A 25 -3.97 4.63 0.32
C GLN A 25 -2.66 5.36 0.63
N LEU A 26 -1.77 4.74 1.39
CA LEU A 26 -0.48 5.31 1.76
C LEU A 26 0.41 5.55 0.53
N ILE A 27 0.41 4.63 -0.43
CA ILE A 27 1.23 4.73 -1.64
C ILE A 27 0.65 5.78 -2.60
N ASN A 28 -0.66 5.75 -2.85
CA ASN A 28 -1.29 6.61 -3.85
C ASN A 28 -1.50 8.04 -3.36
N PHE A 29 -1.76 8.27 -2.08
CA PHE A 29 -2.10 9.60 -1.57
C PHE A 29 -1.07 10.20 -0.63
N GLY A 30 0.00 9.45 -0.32
CA GLY A 30 1.10 9.91 0.49
C GLY A 30 1.07 9.34 1.90
N LEU A 31 2.26 9.27 2.48
CA LEU A 31 2.54 8.60 3.74
C LEU A 31 2.17 9.44 4.97
N ASP A 32 1.98 10.75 4.81
CA ASP A 32 1.83 11.72 5.88
C ASP A 32 2.89 11.52 6.98
N LYS A 33 2.55 10.86 8.11
CA LYS A 33 3.47 10.50 9.21
C LYS A 33 3.69 8.99 9.39
N GLU A 34 3.06 8.15 8.57
CA GLU A 34 3.19 6.70 8.65
C GLU A 34 4.36 6.20 7.79
N ARG A 35 5.03 5.13 8.25
CA ARG A 35 6.08 4.45 7.48
C ARG A 35 5.49 3.27 6.74
N LEU A 36 5.89 3.10 5.48
CA LEU A 36 5.53 1.93 4.68
C LEU A 36 6.37 0.73 5.12
N ASP A 37 5.73 -0.36 5.56
CA ASP A 37 6.44 -1.60 5.89
C ASP A 37 6.75 -2.39 4.61
N SER A 38 8.02 -2.46 4.25
CA SER A 38 8.49 -3.15 3.05
C SER A 38 8.15 -4.64 3.01
N LYS A 39 8.02 -5.31 4.16
CA LYS A 39 7.61 -6.72 4.23
C LYS A 39 6.14 -6.88 3.86
N LEU A 40 5.27 -6.01 4.38
CA LEU A 40 3.84 -6.02 4.04
C LEU A 40 3.61 -5.68 2.57
N VAL A 41 4.35 -4.70 2.06
CA VAL A 41 4.26 -4.32 0.64
C VAL A 41 4.68 -5.48 -0.27
N LYS A 42 5.76 -6.18 0.07
CA LYS A 42 6.18 -7.39 -0.67
C LYS A 42 5.16 -8.52 -0.56
N LYS A 43 4.59 -8.74 0.63
CA LYS A 43 3.58 -9.78 0.87
C LYS A 43 2.33 -9.59 0.02
N TYR A 44 1.90 -8.34 -0.16
CA TYR A 44 0.67 -7.99 -0.88
C TYR A 44 0.91 -7.45 -2.29
N TRP A 45 2.14 -7.50 -2.80
CA TRP A 45 2.54 -6.84 -4.04
C TRP A 45 1.65 -7.16 -5.24
N ASP A 46 1.26 -8.42 -5.37
CA ASP A 46 0.42 -8.91 -6.48
C ASP A 46 -1.05 -8.46 -6.36
N LYS A 47 -1.49 -8.07 -5.15
CA LYS A 47 -2.85 -7.59 -4.87
C LYS A 47 -2.99 -6.07 -4.96
N LEU A 48 -1.88 -5.33 -4.90
CA LEU A 48 -1.88 -3.86 -4.88
C LEU A 48 -2.29 -3.25 -6.22
N GLN A 49 -3.37 -2.46 -6.19
CA GLN A 49 -3.84 -1.56 -7.24
C GLN A 49 -3.33 -0.14 -6.96
N ILE A 50 -2.08 0.12 -7.36
CA ILE A 50 -1.42 1.43 -7.19
C ILE A 50 -1.05 2.02 -8.55
N ASP A 51 -0.86 3.34 -8.58
CA ASP A 51 -0.43 4.05 -9.79
C ASP A 51 0.81 3.38 -10.42
N PRO A 52 0.82 3.10 -11.74
CA PRO A 52 1.90 2.36 -12.39
C PRO A 52 3.30 2.96 -12.17
N LYS A 53 3.42 4.30 -12.20
CA LYS A 53 4.72 4.97 -12.00
C LYS A 53 5.21 4.79 -10.56
N LYS A 54 4.29 4.85 -9.59
CA LYS A 54 4.59 4.57 -8.19
C LYS A 54 4.95 3.11 -7.97
N LYS A 55 4.28 2.19 -8.67
CA LYS A 55 4.58 0.75 -8.64
C LYS A 55 6.00 0.48 -9.13
N GLU A 56 6.40 1.07 -10.24
CA GLU A 56 7.77 0.95 -10.76
C GLU A 56 8.81 1.52 -9.80
N ALA A 57 8.58 2.72 -9.26
CA ALA A 57 9.48 3.33 -8.28
C ALA A 57 9.62 2.49 -7.00
N LEU A 58 8.51 1.98 -6.47
CA LEU A 58 8.53 1.07 -5.32
C LEU A 58 9.22 -0.25 -5.64
N ALA A 59 8.98 -0.81 -6.83
CA ALA A 59 9.64 -2.05 -7.26
C ALA A 59 11.16 -1.87 -7.27
N PHE A 60 11.63 -0.77 -7.86
CA PHE A 60 13.04 -0.42 -7.87
C PHE A 60 13.61 -0.35 -6.44
N LEU A 61 12.95 0.34 -5.52
CA LEU A 61 13.40 0.48 -4.12
C LEU A 61 13.39 -0.83 -3.33
N LEU A 62 12.36 -1.66 -3.52
CA LEU A 62 12.15 -2.90 -2.75
C LEU A 62 13.04 -4.06 -3.18
N TRP A 63 13.38 -4.11 -4.48
CA TRP A 63 14.16 -5.18 -5.09
C TRP A 63 15.47 -4.67 -5.70
N GLN A 64 16.02 -3.55 -5.21
CA GLN A 64 17.35 -3.11 -5.62
C GLN A 64 18.33 -4.30 -5.61
N LYS A 65 18.74 -4.74 -6.80
CA LYS A 65 19.92 -5.57 -6.94
C LYS A 65 21.07 -4.71 -6.46
N ARG A 66 21.56 -4.98 -5.25
CA ARG A 66 22.93 -4.62 -4.90
C ARG A 66 23.80 -5.36 -5.91
N SER A 67 24.30 -4.62 -6.89
CA SER A 67 25.43 -5.07 -7.71
C SER A 67 26.68 -5.14 -6.86
#